data_AF-A0A212C8A4-F1
#
_entry.id   AF-A0A212C8A4-F1
#
_cell.length_a   1.000
_cell.length_b   1.000
_cell.length_c   1.000
_cell.angle_alpha   90.00
_cell.angle_beta   90.00
_cell.angle_gamma   90.00
#
_symmetry.space_group_name_H-M   'P 1'
#
loop_
_entity.id
_entity.type
_entity.pdbx_description
1 polymer ?
#
loop_
_entity_poly.entity_id
_entity_poly.type
_entity_poly.pdbx_seq_one_letter_code
_entity_poly.pdbx_strand_id
1 'polypeptide(L)'
;IATQFRLELIKVKALAFLEELVIKAVDVYRLMEKWLGERYLNEMASVEKLTGVARYHIETSTKIQNELYLDQEDFFINGDIKVFPDPPPPVRPPPVEKEENSTLTIKQLDSLRDQFLDIAPKGPPPSTCDALSSQRPEVASGIAGCPPELSQGISSNCPAAAFS
;
A
#
# COMPACT_ATOMS: atom_id res chain seq x y z
N ILE A 1 -43.16 -29.48 71.26
CA ILE A 1 -43.40 -28.00 71.15
C ILE A 1 -42.12 -27.26 70.77
N ALA A 2 -41.03 -27.32 71.55
CA ALA A 2 -39.78 -26.60 71.24
C ALA A 2 -39.08 -27.03 69.93
N THR A 3 -39.07 -28.33 69.60
CA THR A 3 -38.47 -28.84 68.35
C THR A 3 -39.20 -28.35 67.11
N GLN A 4 -40.53 -28.32 67.13
CA GLN A 4 -41.35 -27.82 66.01
C GLN A 4 -41.10 -26.34 65.75
N PHE A 5 -41.04 -25.52 66.82
CA PHE A 5 -40.71 -24.10 66.69
C PHE A 5 -39.33 -23.87 66.06
N ARG A 6 -38.32 -24.65 66.44
CA ARG A 6 -36.97 -24.55 65.86
C ARG A 6 -36.94 -24.94 64.39
N LEU A 7 -37.68 -25.98 64.00
CA LEU A 7 -37.80 -26.38 62.60
C LEU A 7 -38.49 -25.30 61.76
N GLU A 8 -39.57 -24.70 62.27
CA GLU A 8 -40.26 -23.62 61.55
C GLU A 8 -39.35 -22.40 61.39
N LEU A 9 -38.60 -22.04 62.43
CA LEU A 9 -37.63 -20.94 62.35
C LEU A 9 -36.53 -21.21 61.30
N ILE A 10 -36.01 -22.44 61.23
CA ILE A 10 -35.01 -22.82 60.22
C ILE A 10 -35.62 -22.73 58.82
N LYS A 11 -36.84 -23.24 58.63
CA LYS A 11 -37.56 -23.19 57.36
C LYS A 11 -37.75 -21.76 56.89
N VAL A 12 -38.23 -20.87 57.75
CA VAL A 12 -38.43 -19.45 57.41
C VAL A 12 -37.11 -18.78 57.02
N LYS A 13 -36.02 -19.04 57.75
CA LYS A 13 -34.70 -18.48 57.41
C LYS A 13 -34.16 -19.03 56.09
N ALA A 14 -34.30 -20.32 55.85
CA ALA A 14 -33.85 -20.96 54.61
C ALA A 14 -34.64 -20.45 53.40
N LEU A 15 -35.96 -20.30 53.53
CA LEU A 15 -36.82 -19.74 52.49
C LEU A 15 -36.46 -18.28 52.19
N ALA A 16 -36.31 -17.45 53.21
CA ALA A 16 -35.92 -16.05 53.02
C ALA A 16 -34.56 -15.91 52.30
N PHE A 17 -33.58 -16.75 52.67
CA PHE A 17 -32.29 -16.75 51.99
C PHE A 17 -32.38 -17.22 50.54
N LEU A 18 -33.20 -18.23 50.26
CA LEU A 18 -33.42 -18.70 48.89
C LEU A 18 -34.11 -17.64 48.03
N GLU A 19 -35.13 -16.97 48.55
CA GLU A 19 -35.82 -15.87 47.88
C GLU A 19 -34.86 -14.72 47.55
N GLU A 20 -34.02 -14.31 48.51
CA GLU A 20 -33.00 -13.29 48.29
C GLU A 20 -32.01 -13.70 47.18
N LEU A 21 -31.56 -14.96 47.20
CA LEU A 21 -30.63 -15.47 46.19
C LEU A 21 -31.26 -15.50 44.79
N VAL A 22 -32.52 -15.92 44.69
CA VAL A 22 -33.27 -15.94 43.42
C VAL A 22 -33.44 -14.53 42.87
N ILE A 23 -33.79 -13.54 43.72
CA ILE A 23 -33.91 -12.15 43.29
C ILE A 23 -32.58 -11.64 42.72
N LYS A 24 -31.46 -11.87 43.44
CA LYS A 24 -30.13 -11.48 42.95
C LYS A 24 -29.78 -12.13 41.62
N ALA A 25 -30.09 -13.40 41.44
CA ALA A 25 -29.86 -14.08 40.17
C ALA A 25 -30.67 -13.43 39.04
N VAL A 26 -31.96 -13.16 39.26
CA VAL A 26 -32.83 -12.49 38.28
C VAL A 26 -32.29 -11.10 37.94
N ASP A 27 -31.81 -10.34 38.92
CA ASP A 27 -31.27 -9.00 38.69
C ASP A 27 -29.99 -9.04 37.84
N VAL A 28 -29.10 -10.00 38.09
CA VAL A 28 -27.89 -10.21 37.28
C VAL A 28 -28.26 -10.60 35.84
N TYR A 29 -29.22 -11.52 35.66
CA TYR A 29 -29.68 -11.89 34.31
C TYR A 29 -30.29 -10.71 33.56
N ARG A 30 -31.10 -9.88 34.23
CA ARG A 30 -31.66 -8.66 33.63
C ARG A 30 -30.59 -7.66 33.26
N LEU A 31 -29.57 -7.52 34.09
CA LEU A 31 -28.43 -6.66 33.79
C LEU A 31 -27.70 -7.16 32.54
N MET A 32 -27.39 -8.46 32.48
CA MET A 32 -26.75 -9.07 31.31
C MET A 32 -27.57 -8.89 30.03
N GLU A 33 -28.89 -9.12 30.09
CA GLU A 33 -29.79 -8.93 28.96
C GLU A 33 -29.75 -7.49 28.43
N LYS A 34 -29.75 -6.51 29.35
CA LYS A 34 -29.64 -5.10 28.99
C LYS A 34 -28.31 -4.79 28.29
N TRP A 35 -27.19 -5.21 28.87
CA TRP A 35 -25.86 -5.00 28.28
C TRP A 35 -25.73 -5.65 26.90
N LEU A 36 -26.30 -6.85 26.74
CA LEU A 36 -26.30 -7.56 25.46
C LEU A 36 -27.10 -6.79 24.40
N GLY A 37 -28.28 -6.25 24.77
CA GLY A 37 -29.09 -5.44 23.89
C GLY A 37 -28.40 -4.14 23.46
N GLU A 38 -27.76 -3.43 24.40
CA GLU A 38 -27.00 -2.20 24.10
C GLU A 38 -25.83 -2.49 23.15
N ARG A 39 -25.04 -3.53 23.42
CA ARG A 39 -23.94 -3.97 22.54
C ARG A 39 -24.42 -4.34 21.15
N TYR A 40 -25.53 -5.05 21.04
CA TYR A 40 -26.11 -5.41 19.74
C TYR A 40 -26.46 -4.17 18.93
N LEU A 41 -27.08 -3.16 19.54
CA LEU A 41 -27.42 -1.91 18.85
C LEU A 41 -26.17 -1.16 18.38
N ASN A 42 -25.12 -1.11 19.21
CA ASN A 42 -23.86 -0.49 18.85
C ASN A 42 -23.19 -1.23 17.68
N GLU A 43 -23.15 -2.56 17.73
CA GLU A 43 -22.61 -3.39 16.65
C GLU A 43 -23.39 -3.19 15.34
N MET A 44 -24.72 -3.16 15.41
CA MET A 44 -25.56 -2.88 14.23
C MET A 44 -25.30 -1.50 13.64
N ALA A 45 -25.10 -0.47 14.48
CA ALA A 45 -24.73 0.85 14.01
C ALA A 45 -23.35 0.87 13.33
N SER A 46 -22.40 0.10 13.84
CA SER A 46 -21.08 -0.06 13.21
C SER A 46 -21.14 -0.82 11.88
N VAL A 47 -21.98 -1.86 11.77
CA VAL A 47 -22.26 -2.54 10.51
C VAL A 47 -22.88 -1.58 9.49
N GLU A 48 -23.82 -0.73 9.89
CA GLU A 48 -24.42 0.27 9.01
C GLU A 48 -23.38 1.28 8.49
N LYS A 49 -22.49 1.76 9.37
CA LYS A 49 -21.38 2.65 8.97
C LYS A 49 -20.45 1.96 7.97
N LEU A 50 -19.98 0.74 8.29
CA LEU A 50 -19.09 -0.03 7.42
C LEU A 50 -19.70 -0.28 6.05
N THR A 51 -20.97 -0.73 6.02
CA THR A 51 -21.69 -0.99 4.77
C THR A 51 -21.94 0.29 3.97
N GLY A 52 -22.17 1.43 4.64
CA GLY A 52 -22.26 2.74 4.01
C GLY A 52 -20.96 3.15 3.31
N VAL A 53 -19.82 2.99 3.98
CA VAL A 53 -18.48 3.26 3.40
C VAL A 53 -18.21 2.34 2.21
N ALA A 54 -18.43 1.04 2.36
CA ALA A 54 -18.22 0.08 1.29
C ALA A 54 -19.12 0.38 0.07
N ARG A 55 -20.41 0.67 0.31
CA ARG A 55 -21.37 1.02 -0.74
C ARG A 55 -20.92 2.25 -1.52
N TYR A 56 -20.56 3.33 -0.82
CA TYR A 56 -20.10 4.57 -1.46
C TYR A 56 -18.93 4.33 -2.42
N HIS A 57 -17.93 3.56 -1.99
CA HIS A 57 -16.75 3.27 -2.81
C HIS A 57 -17.06 2.34 -4.00
N ILE A 58 -17.97 1.38 -3.82
CA ILE A 58 -18.45 0.53 -4.93
C ILE A 58 -19.20 1.39 -5.96
N GLU A 59 -20.17 2.20 -5.54
CA GLU A 59 -21.01 3.02 -6.41
C GLU A 59 -20.20 4.07 -7.17
N THR A 60 -19.20 4.66 -6.52
CA THR A 60 -18.30 5.64 -7.16
C THR A 60 -17.14 5.00 -7.91
N SER A 61 -17.01 3.66 -7.87
CA SER A 61 -15.87 2.92 -8.45
C SER A 61 -14.51 3.45 -7.96
N THR A 62 -14.44 3.86 -6.69
CA THR A 62 -13.22 4.37 -6.06
C THR A 62 -12.65 3.33 -5.09
N LYS A 63 -11.33 3.34 -4.91
CA LYS A 63 -10.66 2.44 -3.96
C LYS A 63 -10.82 2.96 -2.54
N ILE A 64 -11.05 2.04 -1.60
CA ILE A 64 -10.91 2.32 -0.17
C ILE A 64 -9.41 2.43 0.12
N GLN A 65 -8.94 3.66 0.31
CA GLN A 65 -7.51 3.94 0.52
C GLN A 65 -7.09 3.72 1.97
N ASN A 66 -7.94 4.12 2.91
CA ASN A 66 -7.65 4.09 4.34
C ASN A 66 -7.95 2.72 4.92
N GLU A 67 -7.17 2.29 5.91
CA GLU A 67 -7.45 1.06 6.64
C GLU A 67 -8.79 1.17 7.39
N LEU A 68 -9.59 0.13 7.25
CA LEU A 68 -10.84 -0.04 7.98
C LEU A 68 -10.58 -0.98 9.14
N TYR A 69 -10.93 -0.58 10.37
CA TYR A 69 -10.75 -1.42 11.54
C TYR A 69 -11.99 -1.45 12.42
N LEU A 70 -12.20 -2.61 13.05
CA LEU A 70 -13.26 -2.86 14.01
C LEU A 70 -12.60 -3.13 15.36
N ASP A 71 -13.02 -2.41 16.39
CA ASP A 71 -12.66 -2.70 17.77
C ASP A 71 -13.93 -2.97 18.57
N GLN A 72 -14.12 -4.23 18.94
CA GLN A 72 -15.35 -4.74 19.57
C GLN A 72 -16.61 -4.41 18.75
N GLU A 73 -17.40 -3.45 19.22
CA GLU A 73 -18.68 -3.02 18.62
C GLU A 73 -18.55 -1.71 17.84
N ASP A 74 -17.36 -1.11 17.80
CA ASP A 74 -17.09 0.17 17.15
C ASP A 74 -16.35 0.01 15.82
N PHE A 75 -16.77 0.81 14.83
CA PHE A 75 -16.15 0.90 13.51
C PHE A 75 -15.40 2.21 13.32
N PHE A 76 -14.19 2.11 12.77
CA PHE A 76 -13.30 3.23 12.55
C PHE A 76 -12.57 3.16 11.20
N ILE A 77 -12.10 4.33 10.75
CA ILE A 77 -11.31 4.50 9.54
C ILE A 77 -9.99 5.14 9.95
N ASN A 78 -8.89 4.44 9.75
CA ASN A 78 -7.57 4.94 10.07
C ASN A 78 -6.99 5.72 8.88
N GLY A 79 -6.85 7.04 9.03
CA GLY A 79 -6.32 7.92 7.99
C GLY A 79 -4.80 7.88 7.82
N ASP A 80 -4.08 7.34 8.79
CA ASP A 80 -2.61 7.30 8.78
C ASP A 80 -2.07 6.09 8.01
N ILE A 81 -2.88 5.03 7.91
CA ILE A 81 -2.52 3.79 7.23
C ILE A 81 -3.27 3.67 5.92
N LYS A 82 -2.50 3.59 4.82
CA LYS A 82 -3.04 3.38 3.47
C LYS A 82 -2.90 1.92 3.03
N VAL A 83 -3.97 1.36 2.49
CA VAL A 83 -4.04 0.00 1.92
C VAL A 83 -3.37 -0.06 0.54
N PHE A 84 -3.39 1.05 -0.21
CA PHE A 84 -2.71 1.17 -1.49
C PHE A 84 -1.64 2.26 -1.43
N PRO A 85 -0.45 2.03 -2.00
CA PRO A 85 0.56 3.07 -2.11
C PRO A 85 0.08 4.18 -3.04
N ASP A 86 0.50 5.42 -2.76
CA ASP A 86 0.22 6.53 -3.64
C ASP A 86 0.86 6.28 -5.02
N PRO A 87 0.19 6.67 -6.11
CA PRO A 87 0.76 6.56 -7.43
C PRO A 87 2.09 7.33 -7.49
N PRO A 88 3.10 6.80 -8.19
CA PRO A 88 4.38 7.48 -8.32
C PRO A 88 4.17 8.88 -8.91
N PRO A 89 4.95 9.88 -8.45
CA PRO A 89 4.83 11.23 -8.94
C PRO A 89 5.00 11.27 -10.47
N PRO A 90 4.31 12.18 -11.17
CA PRO A 90 4.44 12.31 -12.62
C PRO A 90 5.91 12.42 -13.03
N VAL A 91 6.30 11.63 -14.02
CA VAL A 91 7.67 11.67 -14.56
C VAL A 91 7.91 13.08 -15.07
N ARG A 92 8.93 13.75 -14.52
CA ARG A 92 9.33 15.06 -15.05
C ARG A 92 9.64 14.89 -16.53
N PRO A 93 9.15 15.77 -17.42
CA PRO A 93 9.57 15.74 -18.80
C PRO A 93 11.10 15.83 -18.84
N PRO A 94 11.76 15.09 -19.76
CA PRO A 94 13.20 15.20 -19.95
C PRO A 94 13.59 16.69 -20.04
N PRO A 95 14.67 17.12 -19.39
CA PRO A 95 15.18 18.48 -19.58
C PRO A 95 15.37 18.69 -21.08
N VAL A 96 14.49 19.49 -21.69
CA VAL A 96 14.65 19.89 -23.09
C VAL A 96 15.62 21.05 -23.06
N GLU A 97 16.90 20.75 -23.26
CA GLU A 97 17.87 21.76 -23.66
C GLU A 97 17.33 22.39 -24.95
N LYS A 98 16.90 23.64 -24.88
CA LYS A 98 16.59 24.41 -26.08
C LYS A 98 17.94 24.78 -26.67
N GLU A 99 18.26 24.22 -27.84
CA GLU A 99 19.37 24.69 -28.66
C GLU A 99 19.01 26.10 -29.14
N GLU A 100 19.27 27.11 -28.31
CA GLU A 100 19.30 28.47 -28.81
C GLU A 100 20.55 28.58 -29.67
N ASN A 101 20.39 29.02 -30.93
CA ASN A 101 21.44 29.33 -31.89
C ASN A 101 22.26 30.57 -31.45
N SER A 102 22.55 30.66 -30.15
CA SER A 102 23.27 31.73 -29.50
C SER A 102 24.75 31.55 -29.80
N THR A 103 25.23 32.30 -30.80
CA THR A 103 26.67 32.41 -31.03
C THR A 103 27.23 33.33 -29.95
N LEU A 104 28.06 32.78 -29.06
CA LEU A 104 28.79 33.60 -28.10
C LEU A 104 29.78 34.49 -28.86
N THR A 105 29.76 35.79 -28.58
CA THR A 105 30.77 36.72 -29.09
C THR A 105 32.14 36.44 -28.46
N ILE A 106 33.23 36.83 -29.13
CA ILE A 106 34.61 36.61 -28.66
C ILE A 106 34.80 37.09 -27.20
N LYS A 107 34.19 38.24 -26.84
CA LYS A 107 34.24 38.78 -25.48
C LYS A 107 33.54 37.90 -24.43
N GLN A 108 32.44 37.24 -24.81
CA GLN A 108 31.74 36.31 -23.93
C GLN A 108 32.55 35.01 -23.75
N LEU A 109 33.28 34.58 -24.77
CA LEU A 109 34.23 33.46 -24.66
C LEU A 109 35.38 33.76 -23.71
N ASP A 110 35.98 34.96 -23.80
CA ASP A 110 37.05 35.37 -22.89
C ASP A 110 36.56 35.41 -21.43
N SER A 111 35.37 35.98 -21.19
CA SER A 111 34.75 35.99 -19.86
C SER A 111 34.46 34.58 -19.33
N LEU A 112 34.02 33.67 -20.19
CA LEU A 112 33.77 32.28 -19.81
C LEU A 112 35.07 31.53 -19.46
N ARG A 113 36.14 31.74 -20.22
CA ARG A 113 37.48 31.19 -19.92
C ARG A 113 37.98 31.64 -18.56
N ASP A 114 37.85 32.93 -18.26
CA ASP A 114 38.33 33.49 -17.00
C ASP A 114 37.55 32.93 -15.81
N GLN A 115 36.23 32.69 -15.97
CA GLN A 115 35.40 32.00 -14.97
C GLN A 115 35.84 30.55 -14.74
N PHE A 116 36.18 29.80 -15.80
CA PHE A 116 36.69 28.44 -15.65
C PHE A 116 38.05 28.39 -14.95
N LEU A 117 38.92 29.37 -15.20
CA LEU A 117 40.22 29.47 -14.53
C LEU A 117 40.08 29.80 -13.03
N ASP A 118 39.06 30.58 -12.66
CA ASP A 118 38.76 30.91 -11.26
C ASP A 118 38.14 29.73 -10.50
N ILE A 119 37.21 29.01 -11.13
CA ILE A 119 36.50 27.86 -10.53
C ILE A 119 37.38 26.60 -10.50
N ALA A 120 38.23 26.40 -11.52
CA ALA A 120 39.09 25.22 -11.65
C ALA A 120 40.56 25.60 -11.96
N PRO A 121 41.28 26.24 -11.02
CA PRO A 121 42.64 26.75 -11.23
C PRO A 121 43.71 25.66 -11.43
N LYS A 122 43.35 24.38 -11.27
CA LYS A 122 44.22 23.21 -11.46
C LYS A 122 43.87 22.40 -12.72
N GLY A 123 42.90 22.84 -13.53
CA GLY A 123 42.53 22.16 -14.77
C GLY A 123 43.63 22.28 -15.84
N PRO A 124 43.91 21.23 -16.64
CA PRO A 124 44.83 21.35 -17.76
C PRO A 124 44.30 22.42 -18.74
N PRO A 125 45.16 23.32 -19.26
CA PRO A 125 44.74 24.28 -20.26
C PRO A 125 44.25 23.54 -21.52
N PRO A 126 43.27 24.09 -22.25
CA PRO A 126 42.79 23.52 -23.50
C PRO A 126 43.85 23.72 -24.61
N SER A 127 44.99 23.04 -24.50
CA SER A 127 46.00 22.97 -25.54
C SER A 127 45.95 21.59 -26.21
N THR A 128 45.55 21.62 -27.48
CA THR A 128 45.69 20.61 -28.55
C THR A 128 45.09 19.22 -28.30
N CYS A 129 43.85 19.06 -28.75
CA CYS A 129 43.21 17.77 -29.05
C CYS A 129 43.86 17.11 -30.29
N ASP A 130 45.14 16.80 -30.25
CA ASP A 130 45.84 16.07 -31.33
C ASP A 130 46.37 14.73 -30.77
N ALA A 131 45.48 13.84 -30.33
CA ALA A 131 45.90 12.50 -29.90
C ALA A 131 44.85 11.38 -30.04
N LEU A 132 43.77 11.57 -30.81
CA LEU A 132 42.76 10.53 -31.06
C LEU A 132 42.49 10.36 -32.56
N SER A 133 43.53 10.05 -33.34
CA SER A 133 43.39 9.64 -34.75
C SER A 133 44.20 8.39 -35.12
N SER A 134 45.00 7.84 -34.21
CA SER A 134 45.73 6.58 -34.47
C SER A 134 45.15 5.41 -33.68
N GLN A 135 44.08 4.82 -34.22
CA GLN A 135 43.87 3.35 -34.23
C GLN A 135 42.60 3.00 -35.00
N ARG A 136 42.79 2.65 -36.27
CA ARG A 136 41.82 1.92 -37.10
C ARG A 136 42.38 0.51 -37.32
N PRO A 137 41.74 -0.58 -36.85
CA PRO A 137 42.13 -1.92 -37.26
C PRO A 137 41.58 -2.23 -38.66
N GLU A 138 42.43 -2.86 -39.47
CA GLU A 138 42.20 -3.33 -40.82
C GLU A 138 41.07 -4.36 -40.95
N VAL A 139 40.46 -4.35 -42.13
CA VAL A 139 39.46 -5.29 -42.63
C VAL A 139 40.19 -6.50 -43.20
N ALA A 140 39.89 -7.72 -42.75
CA ALA A 140 40.35 -8.95 -43.40
C ALA A 140 39.15 -9.71 -43.98
N SER A 141 39.12 -9.76 -45.32
CA SER A 141 38.24 -10.60 -46.14
C SER A 141 38.94 -11.94 -46.40
N GLY A 142 38.24 -13.06 -46.25
CA GLY A 142 38.70 -14.40 -46.63
C GLY A 142 37.54 -15.40 -46.70
N ILE A 143 37.21 -15.80 -47.93
CA ILE A 143 36.03 -16.55 -48.37
C ILE A 143 36.39 -18.03 -48.59
N ALA A 144 35.52 -18.97 -48.19
CA ALA A 144 35.25 -20.30 -48.79
C ALA A 144 34.40 -21.11 -47.80
N GLY A 145 33.32 -21.83 -48.10
CA GLY A 145 32.54 -22.16 -49.30
C GLY A 145 31.43 -23.13 -48.87
N CYS A 146 30.21 -22.90 -49.37
CA CYS A 146 28.97 -23.73 -49.52
C CYS A 146 28.89 -25.21 -49.06
N PRO A 147 27.68 -25.86 -49.03
CA PRO A 147 26.28 -25.39 -49.12
C PRO A 147 25.30 -26.08 -48.11
N PRO A 148 23.96 -25.80 -48.18
CA PRO A 148 22.96 -26.22 -47.20
C PRO A 148 22.11 -27.43 -47.64
N GLU A 149 21.47 -28.13 -46.70
CA GLU A 149 20.28 -28.96 -46.98
C GLU A 149 19.35 -29.09 -45.76
N LEU A 150 18.04 -28.88 -46.05
CA LEU A 150 16.84 -29.62 -45.59
C LEU A 150 16.58 -29.77 -44.07
N SER A 151 15.38 -29.65 -43.50
CA SER A 151 14.00 -29.53 -43.98
C SER A 151 13.10 -29.44 -42.73
N GLN A 152 11.96 -28.76 -42.87
CA GLN A 152 10.67 -29.01 -42.20
C GLN A 152 10.62 -28.84 -40.66
N GLY A 153 9.67 -28.14 -40.03
CA GLY A 153 8.32 -27.77 -40.43
C GLY A 153 7.28 -28.58 -39.65
N ILE A 154 6.97 -28.21 -38.40
CA ILE A 154 5.73 -28.56 -37.66
C ILE A 154 5.64 -27.52 -36.51
N SER A 155 4.78 -26.49 -36.51
CA SER A 155 3.31 -26.45 -36.44
C SER A 155 2.69 -27.33 -35.35
N SER A 156 2.47 -26.76 -34.16
CA SER A 156 1.19 -26.91 -33.45
C SER A 156 1.12 -26.01 -32.22
N ASN A 157 0.15 -25.08 -32.27
CA ASN A 157 -0.51 -24.53 -31.11
C ASN A 157 -1.15 -25.65 -30.27
N CYS A 158 -1.25 -25.46 -28.95
CA CYS A 158 -2.45 -25.76 -28.18
C CYS A 158 -2.45 -25.07 -26.78
N PRO A 159 -3.63 -24.84 -26.17
CA PRO A 159 -3.88 -23.71 -25.27
C PRO A 159 -4.15 -24.10 -23.80
N ALA A 160 -4.40 -23.03 -23.03
CA ALA A 160 -4.89 -22.92 -21.65
C ALA A 160 -5.62 -24.12 -21.02
N ALA A 161 -5.26 -24.39 -19.76
CA ALA A 161 -6.11 -25.09 -18.79
C ALA A 161 -6.21 -24.26 -17.51
N ALA A 162 -7.46 -23.99 -17.14
CA ALA A 162 -7.89 -23.40 -15.89
C ALA A 162 -7.52 -24.30 -14.69
N PHE A 163 -7.32 -23.68 -13.53
CA PHE A 163 -7.45 -24.35 -12.24
C PHE A 163 -8.33 -23.50 -11.30
N SER A 164 -9.13 -24.26 -10.56
CA SER A 164 -10.28 -23.93 -9.70
C SER A 164 -10.15 -22.76 -8.74
#